data_AF-A0A212LY60-F1
#
_entry.id   AF-A0A212LY60-F1
#
_cell.length_a   1.000
_cell.length_b   1.000
_cell.length_c   1.000
_cell.angle_alpha   90.00
_cell.angle_beta   90.00
_cell.angle_gamma   90.00
#
_symmetry.space_group_name_H-M   'P 1'
#
loop_
_entity.id
_entity.type
_entity.pdbx_description
1 polymer ?
#
loop_
_entity_poly.entity_id
_entity_poly.type
_entity_poly.pdbx_seq_one_letter_code
_entity_poly.pdbx_strand_id
1 'polypeptide(L)' 'MAKKKNCATCGGKILPNTAVQMYDEKQAKVVDVHDNHLYRKPFLKIPLKGA' A
#
# COMPACT_ATOMS: atom_id res chain seq x y z
N MET A 1 0.90 12.56 -15.73
CA MET A 1 1.09 12.97 -14.32
C MET A 1 1.07 11.73 -13.45
N ALA A 2 2.19 11.33 -12.85
CA ALA A 2 2.19 10.19 -11.92
C ALA A 2 1.30 10.57 -10.73
N LYS A 3 0.18 9.84 -10.53
CA LYS A 3 -0.67 9.98 -9.34
C LYS A 3 0.26 9.89 -8.13
N LYS A 4 0.40 10.99 -7.37
CA LYS A 4 1.17 11.00 -6.12
C LYS A 4 0.55 9.95 -5.22
N LYS A 5 1.29 8.89 -4.91
CA LYS A 5 0.84 7.81 -4.03
C LYS A 5 1.20 8.19 -2.60
N ASN A 6 0.19 8.28 -1.74
CA ASN A 6 0.35 8.51 -0.31
C ASN A 6 0.24 7.19 0.43
N CYS A 7 1.03 7.03 1.48
CA CYS A 7 0.98 5.86 2.33
C CYS A 7 -0.30 5.87 3.15
N ALA A 8 -1.09 4.82 3.05
CA ALA A 8 -2.31 4.68 3.85
C ALA A 8 -2.02 4.54 5.35
N THR A 9 -0.80 4.14 5.74
CA THR A 9 -0.42 3.93 7.14
C THR A 9 -0.01 5.21 7.84
N CYS A 10 0.83 6.05 7.19
CA CYS A 10 1.39 7.25 7.81
C CYS A 10 0.97 8.56 7.13
N GLY A 11 0.21 8.49 6.03
CA GLY A 11 -0.18 9.65 5.22
C GLY A 11 0.97 10.29 4.41
N GLY A 12 2.21 9.88 4.67
CA GLY A 12 3.41 10.40 4.01
C GLY A 12 3.44 10.11 2.52
N LYS A 13 4.18 10.93 1.77
CA LYS A 13 4.42 10.70 0.33
C LYS A 13 5.25 9.44 0.16
N ILE A 14 4.84 8.57 -0.76
CA ILE A 14 5.65 7.44 -1.21
C ILE A 14 6.40 7.86 -2.48
N LEU A 15 7.66 7.47 -2.58
CA LEU A 15 8.43 7.70 -3.79
C LEU A 15 7.80 6.94 -4.97
N PRO A 16 7.81 7.51 -6.18
CA PRO A 16 7.34 6.79 -7.36
C PRO A 16 8.14 5.49 -7.53
N ASN A 17 7.46 4.40 -7.93
CA ASN A 17 8.01 3.05 -8.07
C ASN A 17 8.48 2.33 -6.78
N THR A 18 8.28 2.90 -5.58
CA THR A 18 8.58 2.23 -4.31
C THR A 18 7.34 1.91 -3.48
N ALA A 19 6.15 2.02 -4.08
CA ALA A 19 4.89 1.77 -3.39
C ALA A 19 4.54 0.29 -3.41
N VAL A 20 4.16 -0.25 -2.26
CA VAL A 20 3.65 -1.61 -2.11
C VAL A 20 2.14 -1.55 -1.99
N GLN A 21 1.44 -2.34 -2.80
CA GLN A 21 0.00 -2.45 -2.71
C GLN A 21 -0.38 -3.47 -1.63
N MET A 22 -1.25 -3.06 -0.71
CA MET A 22 -1.81 -3.91 0.33
C MET A 22 -3.33 -3.78 0.37
N TYR A 23 -4.01 -4.80 0.89
CA TYR A 23 -5.45 -4.79 1.06
C TYR A 23 -5.81 -4.28 2.45
N ASP A 24 -6.57 -3.20 2.51
CA ASP A 24 -7.18 -2.69 3.73
C ASP A 24 -8.55 -3.37 3.93
N GLU A 25 -8.65 -4.23 4.94
CA GLU A 25 -9.90 -4.93 5.28
C GLU A 25 -10.97 -3.99 5.85
N LYS A 26 -10.58 -2.90 6.54
CA LYS A 26 -11.54 -1.96 7.13
C LYS A 26 -12.26 -1.16 6.06
N GLN A 27 -11.56 -0.81 5.00
CA GLN A 27 -12.08 -0.03 3.88
C GLN A 27 -12.42 -0.91 2.67
N ALA A 28 -12.21 -2.22 2.77
CA ALA A 28 -12.38 -3.21 1.70
C ALA A 28 -11.75 -2.76 0.36
N LYS A 29 -10.54 -2.20 0.40
CA LYS A 29 -9.87 -1.64 -0.79
C LYS A 29 -8.37 -1.87 -0.81
N VAL A 30 -7.80 -1.84 -2.00
CA VAL A 30 -6.34 -1.82 -2.18
C VAL A 30 -5.80 -0.43 -1.91
N VAL A 31 -4.79 -0.35 -1.05
CA VAL A 31 -4.08 0.87 -0.68
C VAL A 31 -2.58 0.74 -0.98
N ASP A 32 -1.92 1.87 -1.21
CA ASP A 32 -0.46 1.93 -1.34
C ASP A 32 0.17 2.24 0.02
N VAL A 33 1.23 1.52 0.38
CA VAL A 33 2.06 1.74 1.58
C VAL A 33 3.53 1.80 1.19
N HIS A 34 4.38 2.34 2.08
CA HIS A 34 5.82 2.30 1.89
C HIS A 34 6.34 0.85 1.82
N ASP A 35 7.41 0.62 1.07
CA ASP A 35 8.14 -0.66 1.04
C ASP A 35 8.95 -0.91 2.33
N ASN A 36 8.31 -0.75 3.48
CA ASN A 36 8.89 -1.02 4.78
C ASN A 36 7.87 -1.78 5.61
N HIS A 37 8.33 -2.88 6.21
CA HIS A 37 7.50 -3.80 6.98
C HIS A 37 6.69 -3.10 8.08
N LEU A 38 7.21 -2.02 8.66
CA LEU A 38 6.53 -1.25 9.70
C LEU A 38 5.22 -0.63 9.21
N TYR A 39 5.16 -0.22 7.94
CA TYR A 39 3.96 0.37 7.34
C TYR A 39 3.01 -0.66 6.73
N ARG A 40 3.42 -1.93 6.66
CA ARG A 40 2.62 -3.02 6.09
C ARG A 40 1.54 -3.55 7.04
N LYS A 41 1.73 -3.44 8.36
CA LYS A 41 0.70 -3.76 9.36
C LYS A 41 -0.15 -2.51 9.61
N PRO A 42 -1.49 -2.55 9.57
CA PRO A 42 -2.41 -3.70 9.70
C PRO A 42 -2.99 -4.27 8.39
N PHE A 43 -2.36 -4.02 7.23
CA PHE A 43 -2.94 -4.37 5.93
C PHE A 43 -2.63 -5.83 5.54
N LEU A 44 -3.57 -6.49 4.87
CA LEU A 44 -3.36 -7.82 4.32
C LEU A 44 -2.48 -7.74 3.06
N LYS A 45 -1.60 -8.72 2.88
CA LYS A 45 -0.94 -8.91 1.58
C LYS A 45 -2.01 -9.30 0.58
N ILE A 46 -2.14 -8.53 -0.50
CA ILE A 46 -3.03 -8.89 -1.60
C ILE A 46 -2.50 -10.20 -2.17
N PRO A 47 -3.28 -11.29 -2.19
CA PRO A 47 -2.86 -12.47 -2.93
C PRO A 47 -2.74 -12.04 -4.39
N LEU A 48 -1.54 -12.14 -4.96
CA LEU A 48 -1.32 -12.05 -6.39
C LEU A 48 -2.10 -13.21 -7.02
N LYS A 49 -3.37 -12.97 -7.34
CA LYS A 49 -4.22 -13.95 -8.02
C LYS A 49 -3.66 -14.13 -9.42
N GLY A 50 -2.83 -15.15 -9.58
CA GLY A 50 -2.12 -15.47 -10.81
C GLY A 50 -1.04 -16.51 -10.57
N ALA A 51 -1.44 -17.68 -10.06
CA ALA A 51 -0.76 -18.94 -10.34
C ALA A 51 -1.77 -19.84 -11.06
#